data_AF-A0A8S8ZE41-F1
#
_entry.id   AF-A0A8S8ZE41-F1
#
_cell.length_a   1.000
_cell.length_b   1.000
_cell.length_c   1.000
_cell.angle_alpha   90.00
_cell.angle_beta   90.00
_cell.angle_gamma   90.00
#
_symmetry.space_group_name_H-M   'P 1'
#
loop_
_entity.id
_entity.type
_entity.pdbx_description
1 polymer ?
#
loop_
_entity_poly.entity_id
_entity_poly.type
_entity_poly.pdbx_seq_one_letter_code
_entity_poly.pdbx_strand_id
1 'polypeptide(L)'
;MRGLWVGLMLLCSMIGPGCLSPDGPEALDPSADDDGDGLPNGWEEERGLDPLNGSDGIVCHGMAEYCLRNYDNFTFPETHNSYATIEDGVWMAMNHYTALKAQWEGGIRAYMLDTHHLSKEDTDVEGRQVLPRRPGLDLLASLHLL
;
A
#
# COMPACT_ATOMS: atom_id res chain seq x y z
N MET A 1 9.84 68.38 35.03
CA MET A 1 10.49 67.75 33.86
C MET A 1 10.93 66.29 34.06
N ARG A 2 10.90 65.71 35.28
CA ARG A 2 11.33 64.31 35.53
C ARG A 2 10.20 63.26 35.46
N GLY A 3 8.94 63.65 35.65
CA GLY A 3 7.79 62.71 35.60
C GLY A 3 7.32 62.35 34.19
N LEU A 4 7.51 63.23 33.21
CA LEU A 4 7.09 62.99 31.81
C LEU A 4 7.90 61.86 31.15
N TRP A 5 9.19 61.76 31.49
CA TRP A 5 10.10 60.74 30.98
C TRP A 5 9.81 59.34 31.53
N VAL A 6 9.39 59.26 32.80
CA VAL A 6 9.04 57.98 33.43
C VAL A 6 7.71 57.45 32.86
N GLY A 7 6.74 58.33 32.59
CA GLY A 7 5.49 57.95 31.93
C GLY A 7 5.68 57.45 30.49
N LEU A 8 6.59 58.07 29.72
CA LEU A 8 6.90 57.66 28.35
C LEU A 8 7.62 56.30 28.29
N MET A 9 8.52 56.04 29.24
CA MET A 9 9.22 54.75 29.34
C MET A 9 8.28 53.61 29.75
N LEU A 10 7.29 53.88 30.62
CA LEU A 10 6.27 52.90 31.00
C LEU A 10 5.29 52.59 29.86
N LEU A 11 4.99 53.58 28.99
CA LEU A 11 4.13 53.37 27.83
C LEU A 11 4.82 52.52 26.75
N CYS A 12 6.14 52.71 26.54
CA CYS A 12 6.93 51.85 25.65
C CYS A 12 7.07 50.41 26.18
N SER A 13 7.05 50.18 27.50
CA SER A 13 7.07 48.83 28.07
C SER A 13 5.73 48.08 27.96
N MET A 14 4.64 48.77 27.61
CA MET A 14 3.33 48.14 27.34
C MET A 14 3.16 47.79 25.85
N ILE A 15 4.08 48.25 24.99
CA ILE A 15 4.20 47.83 23.60
C ILE A 15 5.37 46.83 23.58
N GLY A 16 5.10 45.62 24.05
CA GLY A 16 6.09 44.54 23.97
C GLY A 16 6.56 44.35 22.53
N PRO A 17 7.86 44.08 22.29
CA PRO A 17 8.33 43.67 20.98
C PRO A 17 7.88 42.23 20.74
N GLY A 18 6.63 42.05 20.32
CA GLY A 18 6.11 40.72 20.01
C GLY A 18 4.60 40.75 19.86
N CYS A 19 4.13 40.84 18.62
CA CYS A 19 2.84 40.31 18.12
C CYS A 19 2.49 40.84 16.71
N LEU A 20 3.46 41.30 15.91
CA LEU A 20 3.26 41.59 14.50
C LEU A 20 4.41 40.99 13.69
N SER A 21 4.60 39.68 13.82
CA SER A 21 5.08 38.92 12.66
C SER A 21 3.84 38.68 11.81
N PRO A 22 3.82 38.98 10.50
CA PRO A 22 2.86 38.34 9.63
C PRO A 22 3.08 36.84 9.83
N ASP A 23 2.04 36.15 10.30
CA ASP A 23 2.07 34.71 10.42
C ASP A 23 2.58 34.19 9.07
N GLY A 24 3.73 33.49 9.10
CA GLY A 24 4.16 32.72 7.95
C GLY A 24 3.05 31.74 7.57
N PRO A 25 3.17 30.99 6.45
CA PRO A 25 2.26 29.89 6.21
C PRO A 25 2.15 29.09 7.50
N GLU A 26 0.93 29.00 8.05
CA GLU A 26 0.67 28.30 9.29
C GLU A 26 1.20 26.88 9.08
N ALA A 27 2.16 26.47 9.90
CA ALA A 27 2.76 25.17 9.75
C ALA A 27 1.65 24.13 9.95
N LEU A 28 1.40 23.33 8.91
CA LEU A 28 0.39 22.26 8.99
C LEU A 28 0.78 21.27 10.08
N ASP A 29 -0.20 20.74 10.80
CA ASP A 29 0.05 19.67 11.77
C ASP A 29 0.43 18.40 10.99
N PRO A 30 1.64 17.84 11.14
CA PRO A 30 2.05 16.65 10.39
C PRO A 30 1.18 15.41 10.63
N SER A 31 0.40 15.40 11.71
CA SER A 31 -0.50 14.31 12.08
C SER A 31 -1.97 14.54 11.71
N ALA A 32 -2.30 15.73 11.23
CA ALA A 32 -3.63 16.04 10.71
C ALA A 32 -3.76 15.62 9.24
N ASP A 33 -4.99 15.60 8.76
CA ASP A 33 -5.41 15.36 7.38
C ASP A 33 -6.27 16.58 7.00
N ASP A 34 -5.64 17.60 6.41
CA ASP A 34 -6.26 18.92 6.21
C ASP A 34 -7.15 18.98 4.97
N ASP A 35 -6.92 18.12 3.98
CA ASP A 35 -7.72 18.03 2.76
C ASP A 35 -8.78 16.91 2.76
N GLY A 36 -8.69 15.99 3.74
CA GLY A 36 -9.69 14.96 4.02
C GLY A 36 -9.61 13.76 3.08
N ASP A 37 -8.45 13.48 2.48
CA ASP A 37 -8.26 12.34 1.58
C ASP A 37 -7.98 11.01 2.31
N GLY A 38 -7.72 11.08 3.63
CA GLY A 38 -7.41 9.95 4.50
C GLY A 38 -5.92 9.67 4.70
N LEU A 39 -5.04 10.56 4.23
CA LEU A 39 -3.60 10.54 4.44
C LEU A 39 -3.18 11.69 5.37
N PRO A 40 -2.20 11.49 6.28
CA PRO A 40 -1.69 12.58 7.10
C PRO A 40 -0.77 13.52 6.32
N ASN A 41 -0.86 14.82 6.60
CA ASN A 41 -0.05 15.87 5.96
C ASN A 41 1.45 15.53 5.93
N GLY A 42 2.01 15.05 7.05
CA GLY A 42 3.43 14.70 7.11
C GLY A 42 3.79 13.49 6.25
N TRP A 43 2.87 12.54 6.10
CA TRP A 43 3.08 11.36 5.25
C TRP A 43 3.07 11.72 3.76
N GLU A 44 2.24 12.70 3.40
CA GLU A 44 2.09 13.26 2.06
C GLU A 44 3.31 14.09 1.65
N GLU A 45 3.76 15.01 2.52
CA GLU A 45 4.97 15.81 2.28
C GLU A 45 6.20 14.92 2.06
N GLU A 46 6.36 13.85 2.84
CA GLU A 46 7.45 12.87 2.69
C GLU A 46 7.43 12.16 1.32
N ARG A 47 6.27 12.09 0.66
CA ARG A 47 6.05 11.43 -0.63
C ARG A 47 5.88 12.39 -1.79
N GLY A 48 5.96 13.69 -1.53
CA GLY A 48 5.80 14.74 -2.53
C GLY A 48 4.36 14.90 -3.03
N LEU A 49 3.39 14.55 -2.21
CA LEU A 49 1.98 14.91 -2.38
C LEU A 49 1.73 16.29 -1.74
N ASP A 50 0.63 16.95 -2.09
CA ASP A 50 0.23 18.24 -1.55
C ASP A 50 -0.86 18.07 -0.47
N PRO A 51 -0.56 18.31 0.82
CA PRO A 51 -1.50 18.11 1.95
C PRO A 51 -2.79 18.94 1.92
N LEU A 52 -2.90 19.85 0.96
CA LEU A 52 -4.07 20.72 0.77
C LEU A 52 -4.87 20.32 -0.49
N ASN A 53 -4.53 19.21 -1.13
CA ASN A 53 -5.07 18.79 -2.41
C ASN A 53 -5.39 17.28 -2.46
N GLY A 54 -6.52 16.91 -1.84
CA GLY A 54 -6.95 15.50 -1.78
C GLY A 54 -7.31 14.83 -3.11
N SER A 55 -7.10 15.51 -4.24
CA SER A 55 -7.18 14.91 -5.58
C SER A 55 -5.89 14.23 -6.03
N ASP A 56 -4.74 14.53 -5.41
CA ASP A 56 -3.47 13.82 -5.68
C ASP A 56 -3.21 12.63 -4.73
N GLY A 57 -4.04 12.52 -3.69
CA GLY A 57 -4.16 11.39 -2.79
C GLY A 57 -4.13 10.03 -3.46
N ILE A 58 -3.46 9.08 -2.82
CA ILE A 58 -3.34 7.71 -3.32
C ILE A 58 -4.22 6.73 -2.56
N VAL A 59 -4.72 5.73 -3.29
CA VAL A 59 -5.59 4.69 -2.74
C VAL A 59 -4.90 3.34 -2.80
N CYS A 60 -4.73 2.68 -1.66
CA CYS A 60 -4.14 1.35 -1.56
C CYS A 60 -5.24 0.34 -1.21
N HIS A 61 -5.38 -0.73 -1.99
CA HIS A 61 -6.41 -1.76 -1.75
C HIS A 61 -7.85 -1.20 -1.55
N GLY A 62 -8.14 -0.04 -2.14
CA GLY A 62 -9.46 0.60 -2.12
C GLY A 62 -9.65 1.72 -1.10
N MET A 63 -8.72 1.95 -0.16
CA MET A 63 -8.79 3.08 0.79
C MET A 63 -7.42 3.74 1.02
N ALA A 64 -7.41 5.05 1.28
CA ALA A 64 -6.18 5.81 1.55
C ALA A 64 -5.48 5.37 2.85
N GLU A 65 -6.24 5.13 3.92
CA GLU A 65 -5.72 4.66 5.22
C GLU A 65 -4.92 3.35 5.12
N TYR A 66 -5.16 2.54 4.09
CA TYR A 66 -4.43 1.29 3.86
C TYR A 66 -3.01 1.52 3.33
N CYS A 67 -2.73 2.69 2.74
CA CYS A 67 -1.37 3.08 2.35
C CYS A 67 -0.47 3.32 3.56
N LEU A 68 -1.06 3.59 4.73
CA LEU A 68 -0.35 3.79 5.99
C LEU A 68 0.07 2.47 6.65
N ARG A 69 -0.41 1.33 6.13
CA ARG A 69 -0.16 0.01 6.70
C ARG A 69 0.98 -0.70 5.98
N ASN A 70 1.85 -1.33 6.76
CA ASN A 70 2.88 -2.21 6.24
C ASN A 70 2.28 -3.55 5.82
N TYR A 71 3.01 -4.29 4.98
CA TYR A 71 2.61 -5.62 4.51
C TYR A 71 2.32 -6.62 5.65
N ASP A 72 3.05 -6.52 6.76
CA ASP A 72 2.88 -7.33 7.98
C ASP A 72 1.73 -6.85 8.88
N ASN A 73 1.16 -5.66 8.63
CA ASN A 73 0.02 -5.10 9.33
C ASN A 73 -1.22 -5.02 8.42
N PHE A 74 -1.40 -6.03 7.57
CA PHE A 74 -2.56 -6.19 6.71
C PHE A 74 -3.01 -7.66 6.68
N THR A 75 -4.31 -7.91 6.53
CA THR A 75 -4.85 -9.27 6.44
C THR A 75 -5.15 -9.59 4.99
N PHE A 76 -4.43 -10.57 4.43
CA PHE A 76 -4.65 -11.05 3.07
C PHE A 76 -5.34 -12.42 3.07
N PRO A 77 -6.33 -12.65 2.19
CA PRO A 77 -6.84 -13.98 1.94
C PRO A 77 -5.82 -14.79 1.12
N GLU A 78 -5.57 -16.01 1.58
CA GLU A 78 -4.65 -16.98 0.99
C GLU A 78 -5.39 -18.27 0.65
N THR A 79 -4.99 -18.94 -0.44
CA THR A 79 -5.45 -20.29 -0.75
C THR A 79 -4.33 -21.34 -0.56
N HIS A 80 -4.69 -22.46 0.08
CA HIS A 80 -3.81 -23.61 0.27
C HIS A 80 -3.75 -24.48 -0.99
N ASN A 81 -2.54 -24.80 -1.47
CA ASN A 81 -2.28 -25.54 -2.71
C ASN A 81 -3.09 -24.96 -3.89
N SER A 82 -2.83 -23.69 -4.20
CA SER A 82 -3.68 -22.85 -5.05
C SER A 82 -3.82 -23.37 -6.49
N TYR A 83 -2.84 -24.16 -6.98
CA TYR A 83 -2.85 -24.74 -8.33
C TYR A 83 -3.60 -26.07 -8.43
N ALA A 84 -4.00 -26.70 -7.31
CA ALA A 84 -4.74 -27.96 -7.33
C ALA A 84 -6.21 -27.74 -7.72
N THR A 85 -6.44 -27.44 -9.01
CA THR A 85 -7.74 -27.04 -9.56
C THR A 85 -8.26 -28.01 -10.63
N ILE A 86 -9.58 -28.13 -10.74
CA ILE A 86 -10.23 -28.92 -11.81
C ILE A 86 -9.96 -28.32 -13.19
N GLU A 87 -10.01 -26.99 -13.30
CA GLU A 87 -9.78 -26.26 -14.56
C GLU A 87 -8.38 -26.51 -15.12
N ASP A 88 -7.39 -26.74 -14.26
CA ASP A 88 -6.02 -27.08 -14.63
C ASP A 88 -5.81 -28.59 -14.87
N GLY A 89 -6.88 -29.39 -14.89
CA GLY A 89 -6.81 -30.82 -15.16
C GLY A 89 -6.28 -31.67 -13.99
N VAL A 90 -6.08 -31.07 -12.81
CA VAL A 90 -5.86 -31.82 -11.57
C VAL A 90 -7.17 -32.53 -11.25
N TRP A 91 -7.11 -33.83 -10.95
CA TRP A 91 -8.31 -34.65 -10.71
C TRP A 91 -8.27 -35.44 -9.39
N MET A 92 -7.10 -35.51 -8.75
CA MET A 92 -6.89 -36.10 -7.42
C MET A 92 -6.32 -35.04 -6.48
N ALA A 93 -6.71 -35.09 -5.20
CA ALA A 93 -6.26 -34.15 -4.17
C ALA A 93 -6.48 -32.67 -4.56
N MET A 94 -7.67 -32.38 -5.09
CA MET A 94 -8.07 -31.04 -5.52
C MET A 94 -8.54 -30.21 -4.33
N ASN A 95 -8.15 -28.93 -4.32
CA ASN A 95 -8.56 -27.98 -3.29
C ASN A 95 -9.53 -26.93 -3.82
N HIS A 96 -9.41 -26.60 -5.12
CA HIS A 96 -10.13 -25.48 -5.73
C HIS A 96 -10.83 -25.93 -7.02
N TYR A 97 -11.92 -25.27 -7.37
CA TYR A 97 -12.60 -25.51 -8.64
C TYR A 97 -11.94 -24.72 -9.78
N THR A 98 -11.53 -23.48 -9.50
CA THR A 98 -11.11 -22.50 -10.49
C THR A 98 -9.62 -22.21 -10.48
N ALA A 99 -9.05 -21.88 -11.64
CA ALA A 99 -7.65 -21.56 -11.84
C ALA A 99 -7.19 -20.30 -11.06
N LEU A 100 -5.87 -20.09 -10.97
CA LEU A 100 -5.24 -18.98 -10.23
C LEU A 100 -5.77 -17.59 -10.64
N LYS A 101 -6.10 -17.39 -11.92
CA LYS A 101 -6.64 -16.12 -12.41
C LYS A 101 -7.99 -15.78 -11.76
N ALA A 102 -8.89 -16.75 -11.66
CA ALA A 102 -10.19 -16.56 -11.03
C ALA A 102 -10.05 -16.33 -9.52
N GLN A 103 -9.09 -17.00 -8.87
CA GLN A 103 -8.76 -16.74 -7.46
C GLN A 103 -8.27 -15.28 -7.27
N TRP A 104 -7.42 -14.78 -8.18
CA TRP A 104 -6.90 -13.41 -8.15
C TRP A 104 -8.03 -12.38 -8.29
N GLU A 105 -8.89 -12.58 -9.29
CA GLU A 105 -10.05 -11.74 -9.54
C GLU A 105 -11.06 -11.82 -8.38
N GLY A 106 -11.14 -12.96 -7.70
CA GLY A 106 -11.92 -13.16 -6.49
C GLY A 106 -11.35 -12.53 -5.22
N GLY A 107 -10.20 -11.84 -5.30
CA GLY A 107 -9.60 -11.10 -4.20
C GLY A 107 -8.52 -11.86 -3.42
N ILE A 108 -8.12 -13.06 -3.85
CA ILE A 108 -6.97 -13.77 -3.27
C ILE A 108 -5.69 -12.99 -3.58
N ARG A 109 -4.84 -12.77 -2.57
CA ARG A 109 -3.60 -12.00 -2.69
C ARG A 109 -2.36 -12.77 -2.22
N ALA A 110 -2.55 -13.98 -1.70
CA ALA A 110 -1.48 -14.91 -1.38
C ALA A 110 -1.81 -16.30 -1.91
N TYR A 111 -0.79 -17.01 -2.41
CA TYR A 111 -0.91 -18.34 -2.97
C TYR A 111 0.14 -19.27 -2.37
N MET A 112 -0.29 -20.42 -1.87
CA MET A 112 0.60 -21.50 -1.52
C MET A 112 0.84 -22.36 -2.77
N LEU A 113 2.01 -22.17 -3.39
CA LEU A 113 2.37 -22.84 -4.64
C LEU A 113 3.39 -23.95 -4.38
N ASP A 114 3.00 -25.18 -4.72
CA ASP A 114 3.90 -26.33 -4.73
C ASP A 114 4.62 -26.42 -6.08
N THR A 115 5.82 -25.86 -6.15
CA THR A 115 6.65 -25.92 -7.37
C THR A 115 7.46 -27.21 -7.42
N HIS A 116 7.58 -27.80 -8.61
CA HIS A 116 8.41 -28.98 -8.85
C HIS A 116 9.40 -28.73 -10.00
N HIS A 117 10.57 -29.35 -9.91
CA HIS A 117 11.55 -29.36 -11.00
C HIS A 117 11.24 -30.49 -11.97
N LEU A 118 11.05 -30.18 -13.25
CA LEU A 118 10.86 -31.21 -14.28
C LEU A 118 12.09 -32.12 -14.36
N SER A 119 11.89 -33.42 -14.18
CA SER A 119 12.88 -34.44 -14.51
C SER A 119 12.54 -35.10 -15.86
N LYS A 120 13.49 -35.87 -16.43
CA LYS A 120 13.27 -36.57 -17.71
C LYS A 120 12.17 -37.62 -17.62
N GLU A 121 11.92 -38.12 -16.41
CA GLU A 121 10.86 -39.07 -16.10
C GLU A 121 9.47 -38.42 -16.07
N ASP A 122 9.40 -37.10 -15.91
CA ASP A 122 8.16 -36.30 -15.88
C ASP A 122 7.75 -35.75 -17.26
N THR A 123 8.60 -35.95 -18.27
CA THR A 123 8.40 -35.47 -19.64
C THR A 123 8.29 -36.61 -20.64
N ASP A 124 7.37 -36.51 -21.59
CA ASP A 124 7.27 -37.43 -22.71
C ASP A 124 8.49 -37.31 -23.65
N VAL A 125 8.55 -38.16 -24.67
CA VAL A 125 9.63 -38.17 -25.67
C VAL A 125 9.75 -36.86 -26.47
N GLU A 126 8.72 -36.02 -26.45
CA GLU A 126 8.68 -34.68 -27.05
C GLU A 126 8.98 -33.56 -26.02
N GLY A 127 9.27 -33.91 -24.76
CA GLY A 127 9.53 -32.96 -23.68
C GLY A 127 8.27 -32.38 -23.03
N ARG A 128 7.07 -32.90 -23.36
CA ARG A 128 5.80 -32.43 -22.78
C ARG A 128 5.52 -33.11 -21.46
N GLN A 129 4.94 -32.38 -20.52
CA GLN A 129 4.68 -32.88 -19.18
C GLN A 129 3.58 -33.96 -19.17
N VAL A 130 3.85 -35.08 -18.50
CA VAL A 130 2.97 -36.27 -18.49
C VAL A 130 1.85 -36.19 -17.43
N LEU A 131 2.02 -35.32 -16.42
CA LEU A 131 1.04 -35.07 -15.35
C LEU A 131 0.47 -33.64 -15.47
N PRO A 132 -0.75 -33.36 -14.93
CA PRO A 132 -1.29 -32.00 -14.80
C PRO A 132 -0.57 -31.24 -13.67
N ARG A 133 0.76 -31.28 -13.68
CA ARG A 133 1.62 -30.42 -12.90
C ARG A 133 2.11 -29.37 -13.87
N ARG A 134 2.57 -28.23 -13.38
CA ARG A 134 3.29 -27.25 -14.22
C ARG A 134 4.60 -26.84 -13.60
N PRO A 135 5.65 -26.60 -14.39
CA PRO A 135 6.87 -26.00 -13.88
C PRO A 135 6.57 -24.60 -13.33
N GLY A 136 7.35 -24.16 -12.34
CA GLY A 136 7.14 -22.86 -11.66
C GLY A 136 7.11 -21.66 -12.61
N LEU A 137 7.79 -21.73 -13.77
CA LEU A 137 7.81 -20.65 -14.76
C LEU A 137 6.44 -20.44 -15.43
N ASP A 138 5.71 -21.53 -15.69
CA ASP A 138 4.39 -21.47 -16.34
C ASP A 138 3.30 -21.01 -15.36
N LEU A 139 3.49 -21.30 -14.08
CA LEU A 139 2.65 -20.79 -12.98
C LEU A 139 2.73 -19.25 -12.89
N LEU A 140 3.93 -18.69 -12.99
CA LEU A 140 4.13 -17.23 -12.96
C LEU A 140 3.49 -16.53 -14.17
N ALA A 141 3.57 -17.15 -15.36
CA ALA A 141 2.90 -16.64 -16.55
C ALA A 141 1.36 -16.60 -16.39
N SER A 142 0.78 -17.55 -15.66
CA SER A 142 -0.67 -17.62 -15.43
C SER A 142 -1.20 -16.42 -14.60
N LEU A 143 -0.34 -15.82 -13.78
CA LEU A 143 -0.68 -14.65 -12.96
C LEU A 143 -0.43 -13.31 -13.68
N HIS A 144 0.04 -13.31 -14.94
CA HIS A 144 0.48 -12.11 -15.66
C HIS A 144 1.53 -11.31 -14.86
N LEU A 145 2.33 -12.00 -14.04
CA LEU A 145 3.42 -11.41 -13.26
C LEU A 145 4.73 -11.30 -14.08
N LEU A 146 4.70 -11.68 -15.36
CA LEU A 146 5.77 -11.57 -16.35
C LEU A 146 5.19 -11.08 -17.68
#